data_AF-A0A011NNP4-F1
#
_entry.id   AF-A0A011NNP4-F1
#
_cell.length_a   1.000
_cell.length_b   1.000
_cell.length_c   1.000
_cell.angle_alpha   90.00
_cell.angle_beta   90.00
_cell.angle_gamma   90.00
#
_symmetry.space_group_name_H-M   'P 1'
#
loop_
_entity.id
_entity.type
_entity.pdbx_description
1 polymer ?
#
loop_
_entity_poly.entity_id
_entity_poly.type
_entity_poly.pdbx_seq_one_letter_code
_entity_poly.pdbx_strand_id
1 'polypeptide(L)'
;MSEATTRKVHTPELKAKVGLEAVRGVKTINEIGREYGVHPVQVGQWKKAIQENAKTLFEGKRGPKPAAAHREPELLYSEIGKLKMELDWLKKKSGTEKKVWDQPAVIRHGWIDPGEPVAVVQQCALAGVCRATVYAQRRPPVVDANDLVHSRLIDEEYTRRPFYGTRRMVIFLEKVGHTVNRKRVQRLMRLMGLSGMAPGPNTSRGAGAEHQPSAP
;
A
#
# COMPACT_ATOMS: atom_id res chain seq x y z
N MET A 1 -31.11 37.77 25.99
CA MET A 1 -31.11 36.37 25.51
C MET A 1 -31.59 36.39 24.07
N SER A 2 -30.68 36.38 23.10
CA SER A 2 -31.01 36.41 21.68
C SER A 2 -31.01 34.98 21.15
N GLU A 3 -32.18 34.36 21.04
CA GLU A 3 -32.33 33.04 20.44
C GLU A 3 -31.97 33.11 18.95
N ALA A 4 -30.93 32.38 18.55
CA ALA A 4 -30.50 32.28 17.17
C ALA A 4 -31.62 31.63 16.34
N THR A 5 -32.25 32.40 15.45
CA THR A 5 -33.30 31.92 14.56
C THR A 5 -32.72 30.95 13.52
N THR A 6 -32.86 29.65 13.77
CA THR A 6 -32.50 28.60 12.81
C THR A 6 -33.30 28.78 11.51
N ARG A 7 -32.60 29.04 10.40
CA ARG A 7 -33.26 29.20 9.08
C ARG A 7 -33.90 27.88 8.67
N LYS A 8 -35.23 27.83 8.58
CA LYS A 8 -35.96 26.66 8.05
C LYS A 8 -35.61 26.47 6.56
N VAL A 9 -35.04 25.31 6.24
CA VAL A 9 -34.72 24.93 4.85
C VAL A 9 -35.87 24.12 4.27
N HIS A 10 -36.51 24.63 3.22
CA HIS A 10 -37.60 23.93 2.52
C HIS A 10 -37.05 23.05 1.39
N THR A 11 -37.65 21.86 1.22
CA THR A 11 -37.29 20.94 0.13
C THR A 11 -37.60 21.55 -1.25
N PRO A 12 -36.83 21.21 -2.30
CA PRO A 12 -37.07 21.72 -3.66
C PRO A 12 -38.47 21.41 -4.17
N GLU A 13 -39.00 20.22 -3.85
CA GLU A 13 -40.35 19.78 -4.22
C GLU A 13 -41.44 20.65 -3.60
N LEU A 14 -41.31 20.99 -2.32
CA LEU A 14 -42.26 21.85 -1.61
C LEU A 14 -42.25 23.27 -2.21
N LYS A 15 -41.07 23.81 -2.51
CA LYS A 15 -40.92 25.13 -3.15
C LYS A 15 -41.60 25.17 -4.51
N ALA A 16 -41.43 24.12 -5.31
CA ALA A 16 -42.05 23.99 -6.63
C ALA A 16 -43.58 23.89 -6.53
N LYS A 17 -44.10 23.06 -5.61
CA LYS A 17 -45.55 22.87 -5.42
C LYS A 17 -46.24 24.17 -4.97
N VAL A 18 -45.71 24.81 -3.93
CA VAL A 18 -46.24 26.07 -3.39
C VAL A 18 -46.14 27.20 -4.41
N GLY A 19 -45.01 27.31 -5.11
CA GLY A 19 -44.84 28.30 -6.17
C GLY A 19 -45.81 28.09 -7.34
N LEU A 20 -46.06 26.85 -7.76
CA LEU A 20 -47.01 26.52 -8.83
C LEU A 20 -48.46 26.84 -8.43
N GLU A 21 -48.87 26.54 -7.20
CA GLU A 21 -50.21 26.93 -6.71
C GLU A 21 -50.38 28.46 -6.69
N ALA A 22 -49.33 29.18 -6.29
CA ALA A 22 -49.33 30.65 -6.32
C ALA A 22 -49.34 31.23 -7.76
N VAL A 23 -48.78 30.52 -8.74
CA VAL A 23 -48.88 30.86 -10.16
C VAL A 23 -50.28 30.59 -10.71
N ARG A 24 -50.92 29.48 -10.31
CA ARG A 24 -52.30 29.13 -10.72
C ARG A 24 -53.35 30.14 -10.25
N GLY A 25 -53.11 30.82 -9.12
CA GLY A 25 -53.95 31.93 -8.66
C GLY A 25 -55.31 31.54 -8.07
N VAL A 26 -55.57 30.25 -7.84
CA VAL A 26 -56.83 29.74 -7.27
C VAL A 26 -56.96 30.08 -5.78
N LYS A 27 -55.83 30.15 -5.06
CA LYS A 27 -55.75 30.54 -3.65
C LYS A 27 -54.91 31.80 -3.52
N THR A 28 -55.23 32.64 -2.55
CA THR A 28 -54.43 33.82 -2.25
C THR A 28 -53.10 33.42 -1.63
N ILE A 29 -52.08 34.29 -1.76
CA ILE A 29 -50.73 34.04 -1.21
C ILE A 29 -50.80 33.81 0.32
N ASN A 30 -51.75 34.45 1.00
CA ASN A 30 -51.95 34.31 2.44
C ASN A 30 -52.58 32.97 2.80
N GLU A 31 -53.54 32.48 2.02
CA GLU A 31 -54.14 31.15 2.22
C GLU A 31 -53.13 30.03 1.98
N ILE A 32 -52.33 30.14 0.90
CA ILE A 32 -51.26 29.18 0.59
C ILE A 32 -50.21 29.17 1.71
N GLY A 33 -49.85 30.34 2.23
CA GLY A 33 -48.92 30.44 3.36
C GLY A 33 -49.44 29.75 4.61
N ARG A 34 -50.74 29.88 4.91
CA ARG A 34 -51.39 29.21 6.04
C ARG A 34 -51.49 27.70 5.86
N GLU A 35 -51.83 27.23 4.67
CA GLU A 35 -52.02 25.81 4.37
C GLU A 35 -50.71 25.02 4.39
N TYR A 36 -49.64 25.60 3.87
CA TYR A 36 -48.32 24.94 3.79
C TYR A 36 -47.36 25.34 4.92
N GLY A 37 -47.77 26.21 5.84
CA GLY A 37 -46.94 26.70 6.95
C GLY A 37 -45.72 27.52 6.49
N VAL A 38 -45.86 28.23 5.36
CA VAL A 38 -44.80 29.04 4.72
C VAL A 38 -45.16 30.52 4.83
N HIS A 39 -44.18 31.39 5.04
CA HIS A 39 -44.44 32.82 5.14
C HIS A 39 -44.94 33.38 3.78
N PRO A 40 -45.99 34.22 3.72
CA PRO A 40 -46.55 34.76 2.48
C PRO A 40 -45.50 35.41 1.54
N VAL A 41 -44.50 36.08 2.10
CA VAL A 41 -43.37 36.65 1.33
C VAL A 41 -42.57 35.58 0.59
N GLN A 42 -42.32 34.41 1.20
CA GLN A 42 -41.58 33.32 0.55
C GLN A 42 -42.39 32.69 -0.58
N VAL A 43 -43.71 32.56 -0.40
CA VAL A 43 -44.63 32.10 -1.46
C VAL A 43 -44.57 33.04 -2.67
N GLY A 44 -44.58 34.35 -2.43
CA GLY A 44 -44.41 35.37 -3.48
C GLY A 44 -43.04 35.29 -4.18
N GLN A 45 -41.97 35.08 -3.42
CA GLN A 45 -40.62 34.89 -3.97
C GLN A 45 -40.52 33.64 -4.85
N TRP A 46 -41.12 32.52 -4.45
CA TRP A 46 -41.11 31.29 -5.25
C TRP A 46 -41.98 31.41 -6.50
N LYS A 47 -43.12 32.09 -6.43
CA LYS A 47 -43.93 32.44 -7.61
C LYS A 47 -43.10 33.22 -8.64
N LYS A 48 -42.41 34.27 -8.18
CA LYS A 48 -41.54 35.10 -9.02
C LYS A 48 -40.38 34.30 -9.61
N ALA A 49 -39.71 33.49 -8.78
CA ALA A 49 -38.62 32.63 -9.22
C ALA A 49 -39.05 31.62 -10.29
N ILE A 50 -40.26 31.05 -10.20
CA ILE A 50 -40.79 30.15 -11.23
C ILE A 50 -41.07 30.91 -12.52
N GLN A 51 -41.67 32.11 -12.45
CA GLN A 51 -41.97 32.91 -13.64
C GLN A 51 -40.70 33.37 -14.37
N GLU A 52 -39.67 33.80 -13.65
CA GLU A 52 -38.40 34.26 -14.21
C GLU A 52 -37.57 33.10 -14.79
N ASN A 53 -37.49 31.98 -14.06
CA ASN A 53 -36.74 30.81 -14.49
C ASN A 53 -37.54 29.88 -15.41
N ALA A 54 -38.82 30.15 -15.69
CA ALA A 54 -39.61 29.33 -16.61
C ALA A 54 -38.97 29.29 -18.02
N LYS A 55 -38.37 30.40 -18.46
CA LYS A 55 -37.71 30.49 -19.77
C LYS A 55 -36.52 29.53 -19.89
N THR A 56 -35.72 29.41 -18.83
CA THR A 56 -34.53 28.54 -18.83
C THR A 56 -34.90 27.05 -18.89
N LEU A 57 -36.11 26.68 -18.46
CA LEU A 57 -36.63 25.31 -18.62
C LEU A 57 -36.88 24.95 -20.09
N PHE A 58 -37.14 25.92 -20.96
CA PHE A 58 -37.41 25.72 -22.38
C PHE A 58 -36.23 26.08 -23.29
N GLU A 59 -35.21 26.77 -22.79
CA GLU A 59 -33.95 27.04 -23.50
C GLU A 59 -33.01 25.82 -23.58
N GLY A 60 -33.22 24.80 -22.74
CA GLY A 60 -32.52 23.52 -22.83
C GLY A 60 -33.11 22.62 -23.92
N LYS A 61 -32.24 22.01 -24.76
CA LYS A 61 -32.64 20.96 -25.70
C LYS A 61 -33.51 19.93 -24.97
N ARG A 62 -34.79 19.78 -25.37
CA ARG A 62 -35.72 18.76 -24.87
C ARG A 62 -35.08 17.38 -25.01
N GLY A 63 -34.74 16.78 -23.88
CA GLY A 63 -34.18 15.44 -23.75
C GLY A 63 -33.79 15.18 -22.30
N PRO A 64 -33.66 13.92 -21.86
CA PRO A 64 -33.07 13.61 -20.58
C PRO A 64 -31.76 14.36 -20.48
N LYS A 65 -31.55 15.13 -19.41
CA LYS A 65 -30.26 15.74 -19.09
C LYS A 65 -29.23 14.61 -19.25
N PRO A 66 -28.28 14.65 -20.21
CA PRO A 66 -27.38 13.53 -20.43
C PRO A 66 -26.68 13.29 -19.11
N ALA A 67 -27.03 12.16 -18.48
CA ALA A 67 -26.54 11.80 -17.17
C ALA A 67 -25.03 11.66 -17.30
N ALA A 68 -24.27 12.65 -16.84
CA ALA A 68 -22.84 12.56 -16.56
C ALA A 68 -21.92 11.93 -17.65
N ALA A 69 -22.37 11.74 -18.90
CA ALA A 69 -21.67 10.91 -19.88
C ALA A 69 -20.36 11.53 -20.40
N HIS A 70 -20.16 12.83 -20.15
CA HIS A 70 -19.00 13.58 -20.61
C HIS A 70 -18.21 14.25 -19.49
N ARG A 71 -18.41 13.86 -18.22
CA ARG A 71 -17.57 14.40 -17.13
C ARG A 71 -16.19 13.74 -17.02
N GLU A 72 -15.98 12.62 -17.71
CA GLU A 72 -14.75 11.83 -17.59
C GLU A 72 -14.08 11.35 -18.92
N PRO A 73 -14.27 11.95 -20.12
CA PRO A 73 -13.51 11.54 -21.31
C PRO A 73 -12.00 11.58 -21.09
N GLU A 74 -11.50 12.65 -20.45
CA GLU A 74 -10.08 12.82 -20.16
C GLU A 74 -9.55 11.73 -19.21
N LEU A 75 -10.32 11.35 -18.19
CA LEU A 75 -9.97 10.26 -17.29
C LEU A 75 -9.92 8.92 -18.03
N LEU A 76 -10.90 8.63 -18.88
CA LEU A 76 -10.93 7.43 -19.70
C LEU A 76 -9.74 7.36 -20.66
N TYR A 77 -9.42 8.45 -21.37
CA TYR A 77 -8.25 8.49 -22.27
C TYR A 77 -6.93 8.34 -21.50
N SER A 78 -6.83 8.95 -20.32
CA SER A 78 -5.65 8.80 -19.47
C SER A 78 -5.47 7.36 -19.00
N GLU A 79 -6.56 6.68 -18.61
CA GLU A 79 -6.50 5.27 -18.18
C GLU A 79 -6.18 4.36 -19.36
N ILE A 80 -6.73 4.62 -20.55
CA ILE A 80 -6.37 3.88 -21.78
C ILE A 80 -4.87 4.01 -22.09
N GLY A 81 -4.32 5.22 -21.98
CA GLY A 81 -2.89 5.46 -22.20
C GLY A 81 -2.02 4.70 -21.20
N LYS A 82 -2.37 4.79 -19.91
CA LYS A 82 -1.70 4.06 -18.83
C LYS A 82 -1.75 2.54 -19.04
N LEU A 83 -2.93 1.97 -19.29
CA LEU A 83 -3.11 0.54 -19.52
C LEU A 83 -2.32 0.04 -20.74
N LYS A 84 -2.24 0.84 -21.82
CA LYS A 84 -1.39 0.52 -22.98
C LYS A 84 0.09 0.42 -22.58
N MET A 85 0.61 1.41 -21.85
CA MET A 85 2.01 1.39 -21.39
C MET A 85 2.30 0.18 -20.49
N GLU A 86 1.37 -0.17 -19.60
CA GLU A 86 1.50 -1.32 -18.69
C GLU A 86 1.50 -2.66 -19.45
N LEU A 87 0.61 -2.80 -20.45
CA LEU A 87 0.56 -3.98 -21.31
C LEU A 87 1.81 -4.10 -22.18
N ASP A 88 2.28 -3.00 -22.76
CA ASP A 88 3.50 -2.98 -23.59
C ASP A 88 4.72 -3.39 -22.76
N TRP A 89 4.82 -2.89 -21.52
CA TRP A 89 5.86 -3.31 -20.59
C TRP A 89 5.78 -4.81 -20.26
N LEU A 90 4.59 -5.32 -19.96
CA LEU A 90 4.39 -6.75 -19.69
C LEU A 90 4.80 -7.62 -20.89
N LYS A 91 4.34 -7.27 -22.09
CA LYS A 91 4.69 -7.99 -23.32
C LYS A 91 6.20 -8.01 -23.56
N LYS A 92 6.87 -6.87 -23.32
CA LYS A 92 8.35 -6.75 -23.42
C LYS A 92 9.08 -7.68 -22.45
N LYS A 93 8.60 -7.83 -21.20
CA LYS A 93 9.29 -8.64 -20.18
C LYS A 93 8.94 -10.12 -20.22
N SER A 94 7.68 -10.49 -20.50
CA SER A 94 7.26 -11.89 -20.55
C SER A 94 7.60 -12.57 -21.89
N GLY A 95 7.99 -11.82 -22.92
CA GLY A 95 8.41 -12.33 -24.23
C GLY A 95 7.30 -13.00 -25.05
N THR A 96 6.13 -13.26 -24.46
CA THR A 96 4.92 -13.81 -25.08
C THR A 96 3.68 -13.37 -24.33
N GLU A 97 2.55 -13.29 -25.04
CA GLU A 97 1.24 -12.86 -24.51
C GLU A 97 0.61 -13.85 -23.50
N LYS A 98 1.24 -15.00 -23.23
CA LYS A 98 0.61 -16.06 -22.45
C LYS A 98 1.40 -16.39 -21.18
N LYS A 99 0.75 -15.95 -20.09
CA LYS A 99 0.84 -16.40 -18.69
C LYS A 99 2.10 -15.98 -17.93
N VAL A 100 2.10 -14.70 -17.57
CA VAL A 100 2.92 -14.14 -16.48
C VAL A 100 2.95 -15.07 -15.26
N TRP A 101 1.80 -15.60 -14.86
CA TRP A 101 1.65 -16.44 -13.66
C TRP A 101 2.24 -17.84 -13.75
N ASP A 102 2.58 -18.34 -14.94
CA ASP A 102 3.23 -19.65 -15.11
C ASP A 102 4.73 -19.57 -14.79
N GLN A 103 5.29 -18.36 -14.74
CA GLN A 103 6.70 -18.15 -14.45
C GLN A 103 6.97 -18.15 -12.93
N PRO A 104 8.05 -18.81 -12.47
CA PRO A 104 8.46 -18.77 -11.07
C PRO A 104 8.66 -17.33 -10.59
N ALA A 105 8.33 -17.07 -9.32
CA ALA A 105 8.44 -15.73 -8.73
C ALA A 105 9.86 -15.14 -8.86
N VAL A 106 10.91 -15.98 -8.83
CA VAL A 106 12.30 -15.56 -9.00
C VAL A 106 12.55 -14.91 -10.37
N ILE A 107 12.00 -15.48 -11.45
CA ILE A 107 12.11 -14.91 -12.80
C ILE A 107 11.34 -13.59 -12.88
N ARG A 108 10.14 -13.54 -12.29
CA ARG A 108 9.30 -12.33 -12.26
C ARG A 108 9.92 -11.20 -11.44
N HIS A 109 10.65 -11.51 -10.36
CA HIS A 109 11.44 -10.53 -9.62
C HIS A 109 12.53 -9.88 -10.49
N GLY A 110 13.12 -10.63 -11.41
CA GLY A 110 14.13 -10.13 -12.36
C GLY A 110 13.58 -9.18 -13.44
N TRP A 111 12.26 -9.11 -13.65
CA TRP A 111 11.66 -8.18 -14.61
C TRP A 111 11.60 -6.74 -14.12
N ILE A 112 11.70 -6.54 -12.80
CA ILE A 112 11.51 -5.24 -12.16
C ILE A 112 12.76 -4.38 -12.37
N ASP A 113 12.60 -3.19 -12.93
CA ASP A 113 13.67 -2.25 -13.29
C ASP A 113 13.22 -0.78 -13.13
N PRO A 114 13.86 0.06 -12.28
CA PRO A 114 13.45 1.45 -12.07
C PRO A 114 13.72 2.35 -13.27
N GLY A 115 14.52 1.91 -14.25
CA GLY A 115 14.82 2.67 -15.47
C GLY A 115 13.71 2.63 -16.53
N GLU A 116 12.67 1.81 -16.33
CA GLU A 116 11.54 1.72 -17.25
C GLU A 116 10.48 2.79 -16.95
N PRO A 117 9.67 3.19 -17.94
CA PRO A 117 8.67 4.26 -17.77
C PRO A 117 7.53 3.90 -16.80
N VAL A 118 7.28 2.61 -16.57
CA VAL A 118 6.28 2.14 -15.58
C VAL A 118 6.91 2.21 -14.19
N ALA A 119 6.25 2.83 -13.21
CA ALA A 119 6.80 2.92 -11.85
C ALA A 119 7.02 1.53 -11.22
N VAL A 120 8.08 1.36 -10.42
CA VAL A 120 8.44 0.09 -9.76
C VAL A 120 7.28 -0.54 -8.99
N VAL A 121 6.43 0.29 -8.35
CA VAL A 121 5.21 -0.17 -7.66
C VAL A 121 4.28 -0.91 -8.62
N GLN A 122 4.04 -0.29 -9.77
CA GLN A 122 3.15 -0.83 -10.78
C GLN A 122 3.76 -2.04 -11.48
N GLN A 123 5.07 -2.04 -11.73
CA GLN A 123 5.78 -3.23 -12.22
C GLN A 123 5.61 -4.43 -11.26
N CYS A 124 5.71 -4.21 -9.94
CA CYS A 124 5.52 -5.27 -8.94
C CYS A 124 4.09 -5.81 -8.97
N ALA A 125 3.10 -4.93 -9.12
CA ALA A 125 1.70 -5.32 -9.24
C ALA A 125 1.45 -6.15 -10.52
N LEU A 126 1.94 -5.67 -11.67
CA LEU A 126 1.81 -6.34 -12.97
C LEU A 126 2.53 -7.68 -13.01
N ALA A 127 3.72 -7.76 -12.43
CA ALA A 127 4.50 -9.00 -12.34
C ALA A 127 4.02 -9.91 -11.20
N GLY A 128 3.07 -9.50 -10.35
CA GLY A 128 2.55 -10.31 -9.25
C GLY A 128 3.57 -10.64 -8.15
N VAL A 129 4.50 -9.73 -7.85
CA VAL A 129 5.59 -9.93 -6.88
C VAL A 129 5.50 -8.96 -5.71
N CYS A 130 5.97 -9.39 -4.52
CA CYS A 130 5.99 -8.52 -3.35
C CYS A 130 7.06 -7.43 -3.48
N ARG A 131 6.65 -6.16 -3.32
CA ARG A 131 7.53 -4.99 -3.38
C ARG A 131 8.64 -5.03 -2.32
N ALA A 132 8.36 -5.57 -1.13
CA ALA A 132 9.34 -5.66 -0.05
C ALA A 132 10.53 -6.53 -0.43
N THR A 133 10.28 -7.66 -1.08
CA THR A 133 11.34 -8.58 -1.57
C THR A 133 12.23 -7.91 -2.61
N VAL A 134 11.65 -7.13 -3.53
CA VAL A 134 12.42 -6.39 -4.55
C VAL A 134 13.37 -5.39 -3.91
N TYR A 135 12.91 -4.61 -2.92
CA TYR A 135 13.81 -3.67 -2.23
C TYR A 135 14.82 -4.37 -1.33
N ALA A 136 14.43 -5.46 -0.67
CA ALA A 136 15.35 -6.23 0.16
C ALA A 136 16.50 -6.83 -0.66
N GLN A 137 16.22 -7.35 -1.86
CA GLN A 137 17.24 -7.86 -2.79
C GLN A 137 18.15 -6.77 -3.34
N ARG A 138 17.61 -5.56 -3.59
CA ARG A 138 18.37 -4.43 -4.12
C ARG A 138 19.22 -3.71 -3.08
N ARG A 139 18.88 -3.83 -1.80
CA ARG A 139 19.69 -3.25 -0.73
C ARG A 139 20.89 -4.16 -0.52
N PRO A 140 22.12 -3.79 -0.95
CA PRO A 140 23.29 -4.56 -0.59
C PRO A 140 23.32 -4.63 0.96
N PRO A 141 23.66 -5.78 1.55
CA PRO A 141 23.86 -5.84 2.98
C PRO A 141 24.88 -4.76 3.34
N VAL A 142 24.49 -3.82 4.20
CA VAL A 142 25.42 -2.79 4.69
C VAL A 142 26.51 -3.54 5.43
N VAL A 143 27.67 -3.66 4.82
CA VAL A 143 28.82 -4.30 5.45
C VAL A 143 29.33 -3.32 6.49
N ASP A 144 29.12 -3.63 7.77
CA ASP A 144 29.66 -2.82 8.86
C ASP A 144 31.19 -2.86 8.79
N ALA A 145 31.84 -1.69 8.78
CA ALA A 145 33.30 -1.58 8.75
C ALA A 145 33.95 -2.39 9.88
N ASN A 146 33.30 -2.44 11.05
CA ASN A 146 33.74 -3.26 12.17
C ASN A 146 33.63 -4.77 11.88
N ASP A 147 32.61 -5.22 11.14
CA ASP A 147 32.50 -6.63 10.76
C ASP A 147 33.65 -7.06 9.84
N LEU A 148 34.14 -6.18 8.97
CA LEU A 148 35.31 -6.45 8.12
C LEU A 148 36.58 -6.58 8.95
N VAL A 149 36.81 -5.67 9.91
CA VAL A 149 37.96 -5.73 10.81
C VAL A 149 37.94 -7.00 11.63
N HIS A 150 36.80 -7.31 12.26
CA HIS A 150 36.65 -8.55 13.03
C HIS A 150 36.81 -9.80 12.16
N SER A 151 36.29 -9.80 10.93
CA SER A 151 36.45 -10.95 10.01
C SER A 151 37.92 -11.20 9.69
N ARG A 152 38.71 -10.15 9.42
CA ARG A 152 40.16 -10.26 9.18
C ARG A 152 40.90 -10.83 10.39
N LEU A 153 40.64 -10.29 11.58
CA LEU A 153 41.28 -10.76 12.82
C LEU A 153 40.90 -12.21 13.15
N ILE A 154 39.64 -12.59 12.93
CA ILE A 154 39.16 -13.95 13.11
C ILE A 154 39.86 -14.90 12.14
N ASP A 155 39.95 -14.54 10.87
CA ASP A 155 40.59 -15.36 9.83
C ASP A 155 42.09 -15.57 10.09
N GLU A 156 42.81 -14.50 10.48
CA GLU A 156 44.22 -14.55 10.83
C GLU A 156 44.47 -15.47 12.05
N GLU A 157 43.69 -15.31 13.13
CA GLU A 157 43.85 -16.14 14.32
C GLU A 157 43.39 -17.59 14.07
N TYR A 158 42.36 -17.79 13.27
CA TYR A 158 41.89 -19.13 12.92
C TYR A 158 42.92 -19.87 12.05
N THR A 159 43.62 -19.16 11.15
CA THR A 159 44.74 -19.72 10.37
C THR A 159 45.89 -20.15 11.29
N ARG A 160 46.18 -19.38 12.34
CA ARG A 160 47.18 -19.73 13.36
C ARG A 160 46.71 -20.86 14.28
N ARG A 161 45.42 -20.91 14.60
CA ARG A 161 44.82 -21.84 15.58
C ARG A 161 43.49 -22.42 15.08
N PRO A 162 43.51 -23.39 14.16
CA PRO A 162 42.30 -23.91 13.50
C PRO A 162 41.27 -24.59 14.44
N PHE A 163 41.63 -24.89 15.69
CA PHE A 163 40.73 -25.50 16.68
C PHE A 163 39.92 -24.47 17.50
N TYR A 164 40.16 -23.17 17.32
CA TYR A 164 39.46 -22.13 18.09
C TYR A 164 37.99 -22.01 17.65
N GLY A 165 37.08 -22.36 18.56
CA GLY A 165 35.66 -22.07 18.41
C GLY A 165 35.30 -20.64 18.85
N THR A 166 34.04 -20.27 18.64
CA THR A 166 33.53 -18.91 18.90
C THR A 166 33.85 -18.37 20.30
N ARG A 167 33.84 -19.22 21.33
CA ARG A 167 34.14 -18.79 22.71
C ARG A 167 35.58 -18.29 22.87
N ARG A 168 36.55 -19.02 22.31
CA ARG A 168 37.97 -18.61 22.37
C ARG A 168 38.23 -17.41 21.48
N MET A 169 37.52 -17.32 20.36
CA MET A 169 37.65 -16.21 19.42
C MET A 169 37.17 -14.88 20.01
N VAL A 170 36.11 -14.88 20.84
CA VAL A 170 35.69 -13.69 21.60
C VAL A 170 36.79 -13.22 22.55
N ILE A 171 37.40 -14.16 23.30
CA ILE A 171 38.48 -13.83 24.24
C ILE A 171 39.69 -13.28 23.50
N PHE A 172 40.01 -13.82 22.32
CA PHE A 172 41.08 -13.30 21.47
C PHE A 172 40.78 -11.86 21.02
N LEU A 173 39.60 -11.61 20.47
CA LEU A 173 39.20 -10.27 20.03
C LEU A 173 39.22 -9.25 21.18
N GLU A 174 38.76 -9.65 22.37
CA GLU A 174 38.81 -8.82 23.57
C GLU A 174 40.24 -8.44 23.96
N LYS A 175 41.19 -9.39 23.87
CA LYS A 175 42.62 -9.13 24.12
C LYS A 175 43.25 -8.18 23.10
N VAL A 176 42.77 -8.18 21.86
CA VAL A 176 43.23 -7.28 20.79
C VAL A 176 42.54 -5.91 20.88
N GLY A 177 41.63 -5.70 21.84
CA GLY A 177 40.94 -4.44 22.09
C GLY A 177 39.55 -4.32 21.46
N HIS A 178 39.00 -5.42 20.94
CA HIS A 178 37.68 -5.48 20.31
C HIS A 178 36.68 -6.23 21.20
N THR A 179 35.82 -5.49 21.92
CA THR A 179 34.72 -6.09 22.70
C THR A 179 33.55 -6.46 21.79
N VAL A 180 33.41 -7.74 21.46
CA VAL A 180 32.40 -8.24 20.52
C VAL A 180 31.51 -9.31 21.16
N ASN A 181 30.19 -9.20 20.98
CA ASN A 181 29.25 -10.21 21.44
C ASN A 181 29.52 -11.57 20.74
N ARG A 182 29.52 -12.67 21.51
CA ARG A 182 29.67 -14.03 21.00
C ARG A 182 28.75 -14.37 19.83
N LYS A 183 27.49 -13.91 19.84
CA LYS A 183 26.54 -14.15 18.72
C LYS A 183 27.03 -13.53 17.41
N ARG A 184 27.70 -12.37 17.51
CA ARG A 184 28.27 -11.67 16.36
C ARG A 184 29.48 -12.41 15.81
N VAL A 185 30.41 -12.82 16.67
CA VAL A 185 31.56 -13.67 16.27
C VAL A 185 31.09 -14.99 15.65
N GLN A 186 30.03 -15.61 16.20
CA GLN A 186 29.45 -16.85 15.65
C GLN A 186 28.92 -16.65 14.23
N ARG A 187 28.23 -15.53 14.00
CA ARG A 187 27.72 -15.18 12.67
C ARG A 187 28.87 -14.96 11.68
N LEU A 188 29.92 -14.22 12.07
CA LEU A 188 31.07 -13.97 11.20
C LEU A 188 31.82 -15.26 10.84
N MET A 189 32.09 -16.13 11.82
CA MET A 189 32.69 -17.44 11.55
C MET A 189 31.85 -18.28 10.58
N ARG A 190 30.51 -18.30 10.74
CA ARG A 190 29.62 -19.02 9.82
C ARG A 190 29.64 -18.46 8.40
N LEU A 191 29.68 -17.13 8.24
CA LEU A 191 29.78 -16.49 6.92
C LEU A 191 31.07 -16.86 6.20
N MET A 192 32.17 -17.06 6.94
CA MET A 192 33.46 -17.50 6.42
C MET A 192 33.62 -19.03 6.35
N GLY A 193 32.59 -19.80 6.72
CA GLY A 193 32.67 -21.28 6.73
C GLY A 193 33.57 -21.87 7.83
N LEU A 194 33.97 -21.08 8.83
CA LEU A 194 34.85 -21.51 9.91
C LEU A 194 34.05 -22.19 11.04
N SER A 195 34.57 -23.29 11.58
CA SER A 195 33.94 -24.02 12.68
C SER A 195 34.97 -24.51 13.71
N GLY A 196 34.70 -24.30 14.99
CA GLY A 196 35.59 -24.82 16.03
C GLY A 196 35.59 -26.34 16.00
N MET A 197 36.75 -26.96 15.75
CA MET A 197 36.91 -28.42 15.74
C MET A 197 36.84 -29.06 17.14
N ALA A 198 36.81 -28.25 18.20
CA ALA A 198 36.73 -28.75 19.57
C ALA A 198 35.31 -29.27 19.92
N PRO A 199 35.18 -30.41 20.62
CA PRO A 199 33.90 -30.91 21.08
C PRO A 199 33.14 -29.85 21.90
N GLY A 200 31.83 -29.79 21.71
CA GLY A 200 30.97 -28.97 22.53
C GLY A 200 31.04 -29.39 24.02
N PRO A 201 30.76 -28.47 24.96
CA PRO A 201 30.69 -28.85 26.38
C PRO A 201 29.62 -29.92 26.59
N ASN A 202 29.90 -30.89 27.47
CA ASN A 202 29.04 -32.03 27.84
C ASN A 202 28.92 -33.19 26.84
N THR A 203 29.80 -33.32 25.84
CA THR A 203 29.82 -34.54 24.98
C THR A 203 30.29 -35.81 25.70
N SER A 204 30.83 -35.70 26.92
CA SER A 204 31.21 -36.84 27.78
C SER A 204 30.10 -37.31 28.72
N ARG A 205 28.95 -36.63 28.76
CA ARG A 205 27.76 -37.14 29.45
C ARG A 205 27.01 -38.04 28.47
N GLY A 206 27.25 -39.34 28.55
CA GLY A 206 26.57 -40.34 27.72
C GLY A 206 25.05 -40.15 27.73
N ALA A 207 24.44 -40.26 26.56
CA ALA A 207 22.99 -40.39 26.46
C ALA A 207 22.60 -41.74 27.09
N GLY A 208 21.93 -41.69 28.24
CA GLY A 208 21.00 -42.69 28.78
C GLY A 208 21.35 -44.18 28.64
N ALA A 209 21.66 -44.78 29.80
CA ALA A 209 21.19 -46.09 30.26
C ALA A 209 21.19 -47.27 29.28
N GLU A 210 22.10 -48.20 29.54
CA GLU A 210 22.09 -49.58 29.07
C GLU A 210 20.69 -50.22 29.23
N HIS A 211 20.12 -50.67 28.12
CA HIS A 211 18.97 -51.56 28.08
C HIS A 211 19.40 -52.92 28.66
N GLN A 212 19.03 -53.22 29.90
CA GLN A 212 19.13 -54.59 30.41
C GLN A 212 18.05 -55.45 29.71
N PRO A 213 18.43 -56.55 29.03
CA PRO A 213 17.46 -57.48 28.47
C PRO A 213 16.81 -58.27 29.61
N SER A 214 15.47 -58.29 29.65
CA SER A 214 14.71 -59.20 30.51
C SER A 214 14.99 -60.64 30.10
N ALA A 215 15.61 -61.41 31.00
CA ALA A 215 15.80 -62.85 30.87
C ALA A 215 14.45 -63.59 30.96
N PRO A 216 14.33 -64.78 30.32
CA PRO A 216 13.06 -65.47 30.06
C PRO A 216 12.39 -66.10 31.30
#